data_AF-A0A3E0KCF3-F1
#
_entry.id   AF-A0A3E0KCF3-F1
#
_cell.length_a   1.000
_cell.length_b   1.000
_cell.length_c   1.000
_cell.angle_alpha   90.00
_cell.angle_beta   90.00
_cell.angle_gamma   90.00
#
_symmetry.space_group_name_H-M   'P 1'
#
loop_
_entity.id
_entity.type
_entity.pdbx_description
1 polymer ?
#
loop_
_entity_poly.entity_id
_entity_poly.type
_entity_poly.pdbx_seq_one_letter_code
_entity_poly.pdbx_strand_id
1 'polypeptide(L)'
;MDGPAALADIAREAARRCGRKYTEYTKRTVAAALAALPQVVRTGAGMYAPARLALDGKAFRVPLTVGELRSGQLSKGRLEPFYTALGKPPVVTGKGRPLPTVQLSGRQLAQIRDDAVRTAVEQLRALSWVETILAEISAEEILGQVWDRLAKSALDSGLLDLTPLGLGPADEGWSEERAGVDLILRWDARAGRLVAEAEDSGVAAGHGGAAADASGAESAGHGSGAGSATHGSDAGSAAHAMFTEDRILADFVASKLPRDDEISLGPLVLEAYARFPELGRMPGSAILDVIERDPRIRLTGGDPYQLGEATVARADRLTWQERHFGPARDVDAAWSARWQEEVRARIRAHPERVQEAWRREQRRLGLDPSRLAGGRPSKVVLLRKPSHQDLIREWDAALREEGLSEKVRQRKIRHVETFAHYLENDDGRPGARHLLDVDEADLDSFFFWAYVRRYDPSRTDAPAFTRDLRDFYRFQQRMGRIMDARFAELIHGVRDLIVERIELYEGLMSMSDDADFEDLYETLFLV
;
A
#
# COMPACT_ATOMS: atom_id res chain seq x y z
N MET A 1 27.95 -14.66 1.76
CA MET A 1 27.61 -13.53 2.64
C MET A 1 27.17 -14.16 3.93
N ASP A 2 27.94 -13.97 4.98
CA ASP A 2 27.80 -14.78 6.21
C ASP A 2 26.94 -14.07 7.26
N GLY A 3 26.31 -12.96 6.88
CA GLY A 3 25.42 -12.14 7.73
C GLY A 3 24.83 -10.96 6.95
N PRO A 4 24.07 -10.08 7.63
CA PRO A 4 23.52 -8.86 7.05
C PRO A 4 24.61 -7.96 6.47
N ALA A 5 24.40 -7.44 5.26
CA ALA A 5 25.31 -6.53 4.59
C ALA A 5 24.58 -5.28 4.11
N ALA A 6 25.26 -4.13 4.16
CA ALA A 6 24.71 -2.90 3.64
C ALA A 6 24.65 -2.94 2.12
N LEU A 7 23.57 -2.40 1.54
CA LEU A 7 23.37 -2.31 0.10
C LEU A 7 24.55 -1.62 -0.61
N ALA A 8 25.15 -0.61 0.03
CA ALA A 8 26.32 0.07 -0.53
C ALA A 8 27.54 -0.86 -0.64
N ASP A 9 27.74 -1.74 0.34
CA ASP A 9 28.86 -2.70 0.34
C ASP A 9 28.62 -3.81 -0.69
N ILE A 10 27.38 -4.35 -0.75
CA ILE A 10 26.98 -5.32 -1.76
C ILE A 10 27.15 -4.73 -3.17
N ALA A 11 26.71 -3.48 -3.38
CA ALA A 11 26.82 -2.81 -4.66
C ALA A 11 28.27 -2.47 -5.03
N ARG A 12 29.13 -2.09 -4.06
CA ARG A 12 30.58 -1.92 -4.30
C ARG A 12 31.23 -3.23 -4.70
N GLU A 13 30.90 -4.32 -4.01
CA GLU A 13 31.45 -5.65 -4.33
C GLU A 13 30.96 -6.16 -5.69
N ALA A 14 29.67 -5.98 -6.00
CA ALA A 14 29.11 -6.33 -7.31
C ALA A 14 29.78 -5.51 -8.43
N ALA A 15 29.97 -4.20 -8.23
CA ALA A 15 30.68 -3.35 -9.18
C ALA A 15 32.12 -3.84 -9.40
N ARG A 16 32.83 -4.13 -8.31
CA ARG A 16 34.21 -4.66 -8.34
C ARG A 16 34.31 -5.96 -9.13
N ARG A 17 33.43 -6.93 -8.87
CA ARG A 17 33.43 -8.23 -9.56
C ARG A 17 33.07 -8.12 -11.05
N CYS A 18 32.19 -7.20 -11.40
CA CYS A 18 31.79 -6.97 -12.79
C CYS A 18 32.71 -5.98 -13.53
N GLY A 19 33.82 -5.53 -12.92
CA GLY A 19 34.74 -4.56 -13.52
C GLY A 19 34.13 -3.18 -13.79
N ARG A 20 33.04 -2.81 -13.08
CA ARG A 20 32.33 -1.53 -13.25
C ARG A 20 32.66 -0.56 -12.12
N LYS A 21 32.57 0.74 -12.40
CA LYS A 21 32.69 1.78 -11.37
C LYS A 21 31.43 1.81 -10.49
N TYR A 22 31.62 1.92 -9.18
CA TYR A 22 30.52 2.13 -8.24
C TYR A 22 29.90 3.53 -8.42
N THR A 23 28.58 3.59 -8.54
CA THR A 23 27.78 4.82 -8.64
C THR A 23 26.46 4.66 -7.87
N GLU A 24 25.75 5.76 -7.60
CA GLU A 24 24.39 5.68 -7.04
C GLU A 24 23.41 4.94 -7.97
N TYR A 25 23.64 4.96 -9.28
CA TYR A 25 22.87 4.16 -10.23
C TYR A 25 23.11 2.65 -10.00
N THR A 26 24.37 2.24 -9.82
CA THR A 26 24.72 0.85 -9.47
C THR A 26 24.00 0.38 -8.20
N LYS A 27 23.92 1.24 -7.19
CA LYS A 27 23.21 0.97 -5.94
C LYS A 27 21.71 0.73 -6.16
N ARG A 28 21.05 1.54 -7.00
CA ARG A 28 19.63 1.34 -7.38
C ARG A 28 19.41 0.05 -8.16
N THR A 29 20.26 -0.26 -9.13
CA THR A 29 20.18 -1.50 -9.91
C THR A 29 20.36 -2.73 -9.03
N VAL A 30 21.35 -2.72 -8.14
CA VAL A 30 21.56 -3.83 -7.19
C VAL A 30 20.38 -3.97 -6.23
N ALA A 31 19.80 -2.86 -5.74
CA ALA A 31 18.61 -2.93 -4.89
C ALA A 31 17.43 -3.59 -5.61
N ALA A 32 17.18 -3.22 -6.87
CA ALA A 32 16.13 -3.82 -7.69
C ALA A 32 16.38 -5.32 -7.94
N ALA A 33 17.63 -5.69 -8.23
CA ALA A 33 18.00 -7.10 -8.41
C ALA A 33 17.82 -7.92 -7.13
N LEU A 34 18.22 -7.39 -5.97
CA LEU A 34 18.02 -8.06 -4.67
C LEU A 34 16.54 -8.19 -4.33
N ALA A 35 15.71 -7.19 -4.64
CA ALA A 35 14.26 -7.25 -4.42
C ALA A 35 13.57 -8.33 -5.27
N ALA A 36 14.16 -8.72 -6.41
CA ALA A 36 13.67 -9.80 -7.26
C ALA A 36 14.12 -11.20 -6.82
N LEU A 37 14.98 -11.32 -5.79
CA LEU A 37 15.49 -12.60 -5.29
C LEU A 37 14.74 -13.01 -4.01
N PRO A 38 13.88 -14.04 -4.06
CA PRO A 38 13.09 -14.45 -2.89
C PRO A 38 13.94 -14.87 -1.68
N GLN A 39 15.15 -15.37 -1.92
CA GLN A 39 16.06 -15.86 -0.87
C GLN A 39 16.84 -14.73 -0.18
N VAL A 40 16.68 -13.49 -0.60
CA VAL A 40 17.31 -12.32 0.02
C VAL A 40 16.24 -11.43 0.59
N VAL A 41 16.33 -11.15 1.89
CA VAL A 41 15.38 -10.31 2.61
C VAL A 41 16.06 -9.05 3.12
N ARG A 42 15.27 -7.98 3.21
CA ARG A 42 15.70 -6.75 3.84
C ARG A 42 15.60 -6.91 5.36
N THR A 43 16.66 -6.59 6.09
CA THR A 43 16.71 -6.71 7.56
C THR A 43 16.71 -5.34 8.26
N GLY A 44 16.70 -4.25 7.50
CA GLY A 44 16.72 -2.90 8.04
C GLY A 44 16.90 -1.83 6.98
N ALA A 45 17.25 -0.61 7.41
CA ALA A 45 17.44 0.54 6.53
C ALA A 45 18.63 0.33 5.58
N GLY A 46 18.36 -0.26 4.40
CA GLY A 46 19.37 -0.54 3.38
C GLY A 46 20.27 -1.74 3.69
N MET A 47 19.85 -2.62 4.60
CA MET A 47 20.56 -3.86 4.95
C MET A 47 19.84 -5.06 4.35
N TYR A 48 20.61 -6.01 3.82
CA TYR A 48 20.11 -7.24 3.20
C TYR A 48 20.83 -8.46 3.75
N ALA A 49 20.11 -9.58 3.89
CA ALA A 49 20.66 -10.86 4.33
C ALA A 49 19.98 -12.02 3.61
N PRO A 50 20.64 -13.19 3.51
CA PRO A 50 19.97 -14.42 3.12
C PRO A 50 18.82 -14.75 4.09
N ALA A 51 17.63 -15.07 3.56
CA ALA A 51 16.44 -15.39 4.35
C ALA A 51 16.70 -16.52 5.36
N ARG A 52 17.45 -17.55 4.94
CA ARG A 52 17.84 -18.69 5.79
C ARG A 52 18.58 -18.30 7.06
N LEU A 53 19.31 -17.18 7.06
CA LEU A 53 20.01 -16.67 8.24
C LEU A 53 19.12 -15.71 9.02
N ALA A 54 18.43 -14.81 8.33
CA ALA A 54 17.60 -13.79 8.96
C ALA A 54 16.38 -14.37 9.69
N LEU A 55 15.89 -15.52 9.23
CA LEU A 55 14.71 -16.20 9.76
C LEU A 55 15.05 -17.34 10.72
N ASP A 56 16.32 -17.54 11.08
CA ASP A 56 16.72 -18.66 11.95
C ASP A 56 15.97 -18.64 13.29
N GLY A 57 15.39 -19.79 13.65
CA GLY A 57 14.60 -19.97 14.86
C GLY A 57 13.21 -19.30 14.84
N LYS A 58 12.82 -18.61 13.75
CA LYS A 58 11.52 -17.95 13.63
C LYS A 58 10.42 -18.96 13.33
N ALA A 59 9.24 -18.76 13.93
CA ALA A 59 8.04 -19.55 13.69
C ALA A 59 6.89 -18.71 13.16
N PHE A 60 6.02 -19.29 12.34
CA PHE A 60 4.78 -18.68 11.84
C PHE A 60 3.62 -19.66 11.95
N ARG A 61 2.40 -19.10 12.01
CA ARG A 61 1.16 -19.85 12.25
C ARG A 61 0.33 -19.96 10.98
N VAL A 62 -0.14 -21.17 10.67
CA VAL A 62 -1.02 -21.50 9.55
C VAL A 62 -2.28 -22.20 10.10
N PRO A 63 -3.42 -21.50 10.21
CA PRO A 63 -4.68 -22.12 10.62
C PRO A 63 -5.11 -23.18 9.61
N LEU A 64 -5.58 -24.34 10.07
CA LEU A 64 -6.13 -25.35 9.18
C LEU A 64 -7.60 -25.09 8.90
N THR A 65 -8.01 -25.36 7.67
CA THR A 65 -9.43 -25.47 7.30
C THR A 65 -9.96 -26.86 7.64
N VAL A 66 -11.27 -27.01 7.77
CA VAL A 66 -11.90 -28.32 7.97
C VAL A 66 -11.61 -29.27 6.80
N GLY A 67 -11.54 -28.75 5.58
CA GLY A 67 -11.21 -29.51 4.38
C GLY A 67 -9.77 -30.06 4.40
N GLU A 68 -8.80 -29.24 4.80
CA GLU A 68 -7.39 -29.66 4.94
C GLU A 68 -7.24 -30.73 6.03
N LEU A 69 -7.96 -30.59 7.16
CA LEU A 69 -7.94 -31.61 8.21
C LEU A 69 -8.58 -32.93 7.74
N ARG A 70 -9.74 -32.87 7.10
CA ARG A 70 -10.46 -34.06 6.61
C ARG A 70 -9.68 -34.79 5.51
N SER A 71 -9.04 -34.05 4.61
CA SER A 71 -8.22 -34.64 3.54
C SER A 71 -6.85 -35.10 4.02
N GLY A 72 -6.38 -34.59 5.17
CA GLY A 72 -5.02 -34.80 5.66
C GLY A 72 -3.97 -34.15 4.77
N GLN A 73 -4.32 -33.12 4.00
CA GLN A 73 -3.46 -32.51 2.99
C GLN A 73 -3.43 -30.98 3.13
N LEU A 74 -2.24 -30.38 2.99
CA LEU A 74 -2.02 -28.94 3.02
C LEU A 74 -1.34 -28.48 1.73
N SER A 75 -1.88 -27.44 1.08
CA SER A 75 -1.17 -26.80 -0.04
C SER A 75 0.13 -26.14 0.43
N LYS A 76 1.24 -26.38 -0.27
CA LYS A 76 2.52 -25.69 -0.06
C LYS A 76 2.40 -24.19 -0.29
N GLY A 77 1.42 -23.73 -1.08
CA GLY A 77 1.09 -22.31 -1.23
C GLY A 77 0.73 -21.64 0.10
N ARG A 78 0.16 -22.40 1.06
CA ARG A 78 -0.15 -21.95 2.43
C ARG A 78 1.09 -21.63 3.25
N LEU A 79 2.27 -22.12 2.82
CA LEU A 79 3.56 -21.87 3.47
C LEU A 79 4.30 -20.68 2.85
N GLU A 80 3.78 -20.10 1.76
CA GLU A 80 4.35 -18.91 1.16
C GLU A 80 4.07 -17.68 2.03
N PRO A 81 4.99 -16.69 2.07
CA PRO A 81 6.20 -16.57 1.26
C PRO A 81 7.45 -17.26 1.87
N PHE A 82 7.33 -17.83 3.08
CA PHE A 82 8.46 -18.39 3.83
C PHE A 82 9.08 -19.60 3.12
N TYR A 83 8.24 -20.46 2.53
CA TYR A 83 8.71 -21.66 1.86
C TYR A 83 9.67 -21.36 0.71
N THR A 84 9.30 -20.46 -0.21
CA THR A 84 10.17 -20.08 -1.32
C THR A 84 11.38 -19.27 -0.86
N ALA A 85 11.23 -18.37 0.13
CA ALA A 85 12.34 -17.58 0.66
C ALA A 85 13.43 -18.45 1.30
N LEU A 86 13.04 -19.52 1.99
CA LEU A 86 13.95 -20.51 2.58
C LEU A 86 14.53 -21.50 1.54
N GLY A 87 14.12 -21.38 0.28
CA GLY A 87 14.58 -22.23 -0.81
C GLY A 87 13.95 -23.63 -0.77
N LYS A 88 12.65 -23.69 -0.47
CA LYS A 88 11.79 -24.89 -0.51
C LYS A 88 12.36 -26.04 0.34
N PRO A 89 12.61 -25.83 1.64
CA PRO A 89 13.22 -26.83 2.50
C PRO A 89 12.26 -28.01 2.75
N PRO A 90 12.78 -29.19 3.14
CA PRO A 90 11.93 -30.27 3.61
C PRO A 90 11.15 -29.85 4.86
N VAL A 91 9.91 -30.31 4.96
CA VAL A 91 9.05 -30.11 6.14
C VAL A 91 9.01 -31.38 6.95
N VAL A 92 9.24 -31.28 8.26
CA VAL A 92 9.27 -32.41 9.21
C VAL A 92 8.40 -32.10 10.41
N THR A 93 7.91 -33.10 11.12
CA THR A 93 7.23 -32.91 12.41
C THR A 93 8.22 -32.54 13.52
N GLY A 94 7.73 -32.06 14.68
CA GLY A 94 8.55 -31.86 15.88
C GLY A 94 9.34 -33.11 16.33
N LYS A 95 8.87 -34.31 15.97
CA LYS A 95 9.56 -35.61 16.21
C LYS A 95 10.54 -35.99 15.09
N GLY A 96 10.75 -35.11 14.11
CA GLY A 96 11.67 -35.31 12.99
C GLY A 96 11.16 -36.23 11.87
N ARG A 97 9.87 -36.59 11.85
CA ARG A 97 9.31 -37.41 10.76
C ARG A 97 9.00 -36.51 9.55
N PRO A 98 9.33 -36.90 8.31
CA PRO A 98 9.03 -36.08 7.14
C PRO A 98 7.51 -35.94 6.93
N LEU A 99 7.07 -34.77 6.47
CA LEU A 99 5.77 -34.56 5.85
C LEU A 99 5.96 -34.69 4.33
N PRO A 100 5.67 -35.87 3.75
CA PRO A 100 5.98 -36.11 2.36
C PRO A 100 5.09 -35.26 1.44
N THR A 101 5.63 -34.96 0.27
CA THR A 101 4.82 -34.38 -0.80
C THR A 101 3.90 -35.46 -1.35
N VAL A 102 2.61 -35.16 -1.43
CA VAL A 102 1.63 -36.08 -2.02
C VAL A 102 1.99 -36.26 -3.49
N GLN A 103 2.16 -37.50 -3.93
CA GLN A 103 2.40 -37.81 -5.33
C GLN A 103 1.06 -37.87 -6.06
N LEU A 104 0.97 -37.23 -7.22
CA LEU A 104 -0.24 -37.32 -8.05
C LEU A 104 -0.42 -38.76 -8.52
N SER A 105 -1.64 -39.29 -8.40
CA SER A 105 -1.96 -40.61 -8.96
C SER A 105 -1.91 -40.57 -10.50
N GLY A 106 -1.65 -41.72 -11.15
CA GLY A 106 -1.59 -41.78 -12.62
C GLY A 106 -2.85 -41.30 -13.34
N ARG A 107 -4.02 -41.37 -12.67
CA ARG A 107 -5.29 -40.85 -13.19
C ARG A 107 -5.38 -39.32 -13.09
N GLN A 108 -4.87 -38.73 -12.02
CA GLN A 108 -4.79 -37.26 -11.86
C GLN A 108 -3.79 -36.64 -12.83
N LEU A 109 -2.66 -37.31 -13.08
CA LEU A 109 -1.70 -36.90 -14.11
C LEU A 109 -2.31 -36.93 -15.52
N ALA A 110 -3.13 -37.93 -15.82
CA ALA A 110 -3.84 -37.99 -17.11
C ALA A 110 -4.83 -36.83 -17.26
N GLN A 111 -5.56 -36.50 -16.20
CA GLN A 111 -6.55 -35.41 -16.23
C GLN A 111 -5.91 -34.02 -16.34
N ILE A 112 -4.79 -33.78 -15.63
CA ILE A 112 -4.01 -32.54 -15.76
C ILE A 112 -3.42 -32.41 -17.17
N ARG A 113 -2.98 -33.53 -17.76
CA ARG A 113 -2.50 -33.56 -19.15
C ARG A 113 -3.62 -33.20 -20.13
N ASP A 114 -4.82 -33.76 -19.95
CA ASP A 114 -5.97 -33.46 -20.81
C ASP A 114 -6.42 -32.00 -20.67
N ASP A 115 -6.42 -31.46 -19.46
CA ASP A 115 -6.76 -30.06 -19.19
C ASP A 115 -5.72 -29.09 -19.79
N ALA A 116 -4.43 -29.39 -19.66
CA ALA A 116 -3.37 -28.57 -20.25
C ALA A 116 -3.39 -28.60 -21.78
N VAL A 117 -3.71 -29.75 -22.38
CA VAL A 117 -3.94 -29.86 -23.83
C VAL A 117 -5.15 -29.00 -24.24
N ARG A 118 -6.24 -29.04 -23.47
CA ARG A 118 -7.42 -28.20 -23.72
C ARG A 118 -7.09 -26.71 -23.65
N THR A 119 -6.39 -26.26 -22.61
CA THR A 119 -5.96 -24.86 -22.47
C THR A 119 -5.03 -24.41 -23.60
N ALA A 120 -4.08 -25.27 -24.02
CA ALA A 120 -3.23 -24.98 -25.17
C ALA A 120 -4.04 -24.85 -26.47
N VAL A 121 -5.05 -25.71 -26.68
CA VAL A 121 -5.97 -25.62 -27.82
C VAL A 121 -6.80 -24.33 -27.77
N GLU A 122 -7.26 -23.90 -26.60
CA GLU A 122 -8.01 -22.65 -26.43
C GLU A 122 -7.13 -21.43 -26.70
N GLN A 123 -5.89 -21.41 -26.21
CA GLN A 123 -4.93 -20.33 -26.49
C GLN A 123 -4.57 -20.27 -27.98
N LEU A 124 -4.35 -21.42 -28.62
CA LEU A 124 -4.11 -21.49 -30.07
C LEU A 124 -5.33 -21.03 -30.89
N ARG A 125 -6.55 -21.24 -30.39
CA ARG A 125 -7.79 -20.75 -31.04
C ARG A 125 -8.03 -19.25 -30.82
N ALA A 126 -7.54 -18.70 -29.72
CA ALA A 126 -7.69 -17.28 -29.37
C ALA A 126 -6.72 -16.37 -30.14
N LEU A 127 -5.64 -16.93 -30.72
CA LEU A 127 -4.74 -16.20 -31.61
C LEU A 127 -5.41 -15.97 -32.96
N SER A 128 -5.53 -14.71 -33.37
CA SER A 128 -6.01 -14.40 -34.72
C SER A 128 -4.97 -14.83 -35.76
N TRP A 129 -5.42 -15.23 -36.96
CA TRP A 129 -4.55 -15.71 -38.06
C TRP A 129 -3.43 -14.69 -38.43
N VAL A 130 -3.61 -13.41 -38.08
CA VAL A 130 -2.67 -12.30 -38.30
C VAL A 130 -1.56 -12.23 -37.24
N GLU A 131 -1.82 -12.62 -35.98
CA GLU A 131 -0.82 -12.62 -34.89
C GLU A 131 0.15 -13.80 -35.01
N THR A 132 -0.29 -14.91 -35.62
CA THR A 132 0.54 -16.11 -35.83
C THR A 132 1.65 -15.90 -36.87
N ILE A 133 1.52 -14.90 -37.75
CA ILE A 133 2.50 -14.59 -38.80
C ILE A 133 3.47 -13.48 -38.35
N LEU A 134 3.05 -12.55 -37.48
CA LEU A 134 3.83 -11.38 -37.07
C LEU A 134 4.63 -11.57 -35.78
N ALA A 135 4.20 -12.45 -34.88
CA ALA A 135 5.00 -12.88 -33.75
C ALA A 135 5.70 -14.18 -34.14
N GLU A 136 7.03 -14.20 -34.27
CA GLU A 136 7.86 -15.39 -34.52
C GLU A 136 7.82 -16.42 -33.36
N ILE A 137 6.70 -16.56 -32.65
CA ILE A 137 6.53 -17.55 -31.59
C ILE A 137 6.01 -18.83 -32.26
N SER A 138 6.92 -19.78 -32.47
CA SER A 138 6.55 -21.07 -33.08
C SER A 138 5.60 -21.84 -32.17
N ALA A 139 4.71 -22.66 -32.75
CA ALA A 139 3.86 -23.57 -31.98
C ALA A 139 4.69 -24.52 -31.08
N GLU A 140 5.93 -24.83 -31.49
CA GLU A 140 6.91 -25.57 -30.67
C GLU A 140 7.36 -24.81 -29.43
N GLU A 141 7.42 -23.48 -29.48
CA GLU A 141 7.79 -22.64 -28.34
C GLU A 141 6.63 -22.50 -27.34
N ILE A 142 5.40 -22.37 -27.83
CA ILE A 142 4.18 -22.38 -26.99
C ILE A 142 4.02 -23.76 -26.32
N LEU A 143 4.11 -24.83 -27.11
CA LEU A 143 4.07 -26.20 -26.58
C LEU A 143 5.25 -26.46 -25.66
N GLY A 144 6.44 -25.95 -25.98
CA GLY A 144 7.63 -26.00 -25.13
C GLY A 144 7.38 -25.34 -23.78
N GLN A 145 6.81 -24.14 -23.72
CA GLN A 145 6.49 -23.46 -22.46
C GLN A 145 5.40 -24.17 -21.65
N VAL A 146 4.38 -24.73 -22.31
CA VAL A 146 3.32 -25.52 -21.66
C VAL A 146 3.88 -26.83 -21.11
N TRP A 147 4.70 -27.55 -21.88
CA TRP A 147 5.34 -28.80 -21.47
C TRP A 147 6.43 -28.58 -20.42
N ASP A 148 7.15 -27.47 -20.44
CA ASP A 148 8.18 -27.15 -19.45
C ASP A 148 7.54 -26.74 -18.11
N ARG A 149 6.37 -26.09 -18.14
CA ARG A 149 5.51 -25.90 -16.96
C ARG A 149 4.94 -27.23 -16.43
N LEU A 150 4.51 -28.13 -17.31
CA LEU A 150 4.01 -29.47 -16.95
C LEU A 150 5.10 -30.39 -16.41
N ALA A 151 6.29 -30.40 -17.01
CA ALA A 151 7.42 -31.22 -16.56
C ALA A 151 7.95 -30.75 -15.20
N LYS A 152 7.84 -29.44 -14.90
CA LYS A 152 8.16 -28.87 -13.59
C LYS A 152 7.05 -29.09 -12.54
N SER A 153 5.81 -29.41 -12.94
CA SER A 153 4.69 -29.69 -12.04
C SER A 153 4.34 -31.18 -11.87
N ALA A 154 4.82 -32.08 -12.75
CA ALA A 154 4.37 -33.47 -12.81
C ALA A 154 4.90 -34.46 -11.75
N LEU A 155 5.69 -34.01 -10.77
CA LEU A 155 6.20 -34.88 -9.67
C LEU A 155 5.90 -34.34 -8.26
N ASP A 156 5.31 -33.15 -8.17
CA ASP A 156 5.00 -32.47 -6.92
C ASP A 156 3.57 -31.95 -7.05
N SER A 157 2.62 -32.59 -6.37
CA SER A 157 1.21 -32.14 -6.36
C SER A 157 1.03 -30.73 -5.80
N GLY A 158 2.08 -30.13 -5.22
CA GLY A 158 1.99 -28.93 -4.43
C GLY A 158 1.38 -29.18 -3.05
N LEU A 159 1.04 -30.42 -2.69
CA LEU A 159 0.40 -30.76 -1.41
C LEU A 159 1.37 -31.50 -0.47
N LEU A 160 1.27 -31.22 0.83
CA LEU A 160 1.94 -31.92 1.91
C LEU A 160 0.96 -32.87 2.59
N ASP A 161 1.39 -34.10 2.84
CA ASP A 161 0.66 -35.06 3.66
C ASP A 161 0.84 -34.75 5.15
N LEU A 162 -0.26 -34.44 5.83
CA LEU A 162 -0.32 -34.11 7.25
C LEU A 162 -0.48 -35.35 8.15
N THR A 163 -0.71 -36.54 7.59
CA THR A 163 -0.90 -37.79 8.35
C THR A 163 0.18 -38.03 9.42
N PRO A 164 1.48 -37.73 9.18
CA PRO A 164 2.52 -37.93 10.20
C PRO A 164 2.38 -37.06 11.46
N LEU A 165 1.56 -36.01 11.43
CA LEU A 165 1.23 -35.18 12.60
C LEU A 165 0.23 -35.87 13.55
N GLY A 166 -0.44 -36.93 13.10
CA GLY A 166 -1.39 -37.68 13.92
C GLY A 166 -2.67 -36.89 14.25
N LEU A 167 -3.06 -35.99 13.36
CA LEU A 167 -4.30 -35.22 13.47
C LEU A 167 -5.51 -36.15 13.34
N GLY A 168 -6.45 -36.08 14.30
CA GLY A 168 -7.68 -36.88 14.28
C GLY A 168 -8.73 -36.36 13.28
N PRO A 169 -9.76 -37.16 12.94
CA PRO A 169 -10.87 -36.66 12.13
C PRO A 169 -11.59 -35.51 12.84
N ALA A 170 -12.02 -34.50 12.08
CA ALA A 170 -12.75 -33.34 12.61
C ALA A 170 -14.03 -33.77 13.36
N ASP A 171 -14.22 -33.29 14.60
CA ASP A 171 -15.44 -33.52 15.37
C ASP A 171 -16.64 -32.72 14.81
N GLU A 172 -17.86 -33.24 15.02
CA GLU A 172 -19.13 -32.60 14.64
C GLU A 172 -19.41 -31.34 15.49
N GLY A 173 -18.68 -30.26 15.22
CA GLY A 173 -18.92 -28.96 15.89
C GLY A 173 -18.14 -27.78 15.31
N TRP A 174 -17.42 -27.99 14.21
CA TRP A 174 -16.48 -27.03 13.65
C TRP A 174 -17.15 -26.22 12.54
N SER A 175 -16.90 -24.90 12.46
CA SER A 175 -17.37 -24.12 11.32
C SER A 175 -16.69 -24.61 10.05
N GLU A 176 -17.39 -24.64 8.91
CA GLU A 176 -16.85 -25.23 7.67
C GLU A 176 -15.52 -24.60 7.21
N GLU A 177 -15.21 -23.37 7.67
CA GLU A 177 -14.04 -22.60 7.27
C GLU A 177 -12.79 -22.80 8.16
N ARG A 178 -12.93 -23.15 9.45
CA ARG A 178 -11.76 -23.30 10.37
C ARG A 178 -11.86 -24.52 11.27
N ALA A 179 -10.75 -25.24 11.34
CA ALA A 179 -10.61 -26.45 12.12
C ALA A 179 -10.44 -26.21 13.63
N GLY A 180 -10.11 -25.01 14.09
CA GLY A 180 -9.71 -24.87 15.49
C GLY A 180 -8.39 -25.59 15.82
N VAL A 181 -7.61 -25.98 14.80
CA VAL A 181 -6.26 -26.53 14.88
C VAL A 181 -5.34 -25.69 14.01
N ASP A 182 -4.20 -25.28 14.57
CA ASP A 182 -3.20 -24.47 13.90
C ASP A 182 -1.91 -25.27 13.69
N LEU A 183 -1.24 -25.05 12.56
CA LEU A 183 0.12 -25.51 12.34
C LEU A 183 1.11 -24.39 12.66
N ILE A 184 2.02 -24.68 13.60
CA ILE A 184 3.16 -23.84 13.91
C ILE A 184 4.39 -24.36 13.14
N LEU A 185 4.91 -23.56 12.22
CA LEU A 185 6.09 -23.89 11.42
C LEU A 185 7.29 -23.07 11.87
N ARG A 186 8.35 -23.74 12.31
CA ARG A 186 9.61 -23.12 12.77
C ARG A 186 10.78 -23.46 11.84
N TRP A 187 11.55 -22.45 11.44
CA TRP A 187 12.76 -22.64 10.64
C TRP A 187 13.96 -23.01 11.51
N ASP A 188 14.62 -24.12 11.18
CA ASP A 188 15.89 -24.56 11.76
C ASP A 188 17.00 -24.42 10.71
N ALA A 189 17.77 -23.33 10.78
CA ALA A 189 18.82 -23.08 9.80
C ALA A 189 19.96 -24.09 9.85
N ARG A 190 20.22 -24.70 11.02
CA ARG A 190 21.29 -25.68 11.20
C ARG A 190 20.96 -26.99 10.51
N ALA A 191 19.73 -27.46 10.66
CA ALA A 191 19.26 -28.69 10.02
C ALA A 191 18.72 -28.46 8.61
N GLY A 192 18.50 -27.20 8.20
CA GLY A 192 18.02 -26.85 6.86
C GLY A 192 16.59 -27.31 6.59
N ARG A 193 15.71 -27.29 7.60
CA ARG A 193 14.35 -27.85 7.54
C ARG A 193 13.32 -26.96 8.24
N LEU A 194 12.07 -27.05 7.80
CA LEU A 194 10.91 -26.49 8.52
C LEU A 194 10.33 -27.55 9.45
N VAL A 195 10.24 -27.22 10.74
CA VAL A 195 9.65 -28.09 11.77
C VAL A 195 8.20 -27.66 11.99
N ALA A 196 7.27 -28.57 11.77
CA ALA A 196 5.83 -28.38 11.94
C ALA A 196 5.34 -29.06 13.23
N GLU A 197 4.56 -28.31 13.99
CA GLU A 197 3.87 -28.77 15.20
C GLU A 197 2.40 -28.38 15.09
N ALA A 198 1.49 -29.26 15.51
CA ALA A 198 0.08 -28.97 15.56
C ALA A 198 -0.31 -28.52 16.98
N GLU A 199 -1.10 -27.47 17.07
CA GLU A 199 -1.57 -26.88 18.32
C GLU A 199 -3.08 -26.65 18.23
N ASP A 200 -3.82 -26.96 19.30
CA ASP A 200 -5.24 -26.61 19.40
C ASP A 200 -5.35 -25.09 19.51
N SER A 201 -6.13 -24.46 18.65
CA SER A 201 -6.18 -22.99 18.56
C SER A 201 -6.94 -22.34 19.73
N GLY A 202 -7.48 -23.14 20.66
CA GLY A 202 -8.22 -22.68 21.84
C GLY A 202 -9.58 -22.04 21.53
N VAL A 203 -9.98 -21.99 20.25
CA VAL A 203 -11.25 -21.40 19.81
C VAL A 203 -12.36 -22.47 19.86
N ALA A 204 -12.81 -22.81 21.06
CA ALA A 204 -14.10 -23.44 21.21
C ALA A 204 -15.21 -22.41 20.90
N ALA A 205 -16.13 -22.79 20.01
CA ALA A 205 -17.39 -22.12 19.63
C ALA A 205 -17.80 -20.88 20.45
N GLY A 206 -17.83 -19.71 19.80
CA GLY A 206 -18.26 -18.47 20.43
C GLY A 206 -18.53 -17.31 19.46
N HIS A 207 -19.22 -17.55 18.34
CA HIS A 207 -19.89 -16.46 17.63
C HIS A 207 -21.28 -16.24 18.24
N GLY A 208 -21.36 -15.23 19.10
CA GLY A 208 -22.61 -14.69 19.63
C GLY A 208 -22.31 -13.30 20.20
N GLY A 209 -22.70 -12.26 19.48
CA GLY A 209 -22.37 -10.89 19.82
C GLY A 209 -22.90 -10.45 21.18
N ALA A 210 -22.16 -9.57 21.85
CA ALA A 210 -22.72 -8.58 22.75
C ALA A 210 -21.82 -7.35 22.76
N ALA A 211 -22.41 -6.25 22.32
CA ALA A 211 -21.90 -4.91 22.49
C ALA A 211 -21.72 -4.57 23.97
N ALA A 212 -20.81 -3.62 24.22
CA ALA A 212 -20.77 -2.65 25.32
C ALA A 212 -21.40 -3.04 26.68
N ASP A 213 -20.57 -3.04 27.72
CA ASP A 213 -20.73 -2.02 28.78
C ASP A 213 -19.48 -1.97 29.67
N ALA A 214 -18.77 -0.85 29.57
CA ALA A 214 -17.81 -0.43 30.56
C ALA A 214 -18.50 0.60 31.48
N SER A 215 -18.90 0.16 32.67
CA SER A 215 -19.13 1.06 33.80
C SER A 215 -18.67 0.39 35.08
N GLY A 216 -17.83 1.11 35.84
CA GLY A 216 -17.21 0.60 37.05
C GLY A 216 -18.08 0.71 38.30
N ALA A 217 -17.68 0.02 39.36
CA ALA A 217 -17.73 0.48 40.74
C ALA A 217 -17.00 -0.51 41.66
N GLU A 218 -16.15 0.02 42.53
CA GLU A 218 -15.52 -0.66 43.66
C GLU A 218 -16.56 -1.09 44.71
N SER A 219 -16.35 -2.22 45.40
CA SER A 219 -16.19 -2.25 46.88
C SER A 219 -16.07 -3.67 47.45
N ALA A 220 -15.38 -3.70 48.60
CA ALA A 220 -14.85 -4.81 49.39
C ALA A 220 -15.79 -5.96 49.79
N GLY A 221 -15.19 -7.14 50.03
CA GLY A 221 -15.75 -8.21 50.84
C GLY A 221 -14.78 -9.38 51.04
N HIS A 222 -14.27 -9.54 52.26
CA HIS A 222 -13.36 -10.61 52.69
C HIS A 222 -13.92 -12.04 52.52
N GLY A 223 -13.04 -12.98 52.16
CA GLY A 223 -13.29 -14.42 52.29
C GLY A 223 -12.01 -15.23 52.11
N SER A 224 -11.36 -15.61 53.21
CA SER A 224 -10.20 -16.49 53.23
C SER A 224 -10.52 -17.88 52.70
N GLY A 225 -9.72 -18.39 51.77
CA GLY A 225 -9.71 -19.78 51.33
C GLY A 225 -8.38 -20.11 50.68
N ALA A 226 -7.51 -20.81 51.41
CA ALA A 226 -6.23 -21.30 50.90
C ALA A 226 -6.46 -22.35 49.80
N GLY A 227 -5.81 -22.18 48.65
CA GLY A 227 -5.84 -23.17 47.58
C GLY A 227 -5.11 -22.74 46.31
N SER A 228 -3.85 -23.15 46.19
CA SER A 228 -3.14 -23.42 44.92
C SER A 228 -3.02 -22.28 43.90
N ALA A 229 -2.09 -21.35 44.15
CA ALA A 229 -1.50 -20.51 43.11
C ALA A 229 -0.32 -21.24 42.45
N THR A 230 -0.44 -21.61 41.16
CA THR A 230 0.67 -21.68 40.16
C THR A 230 0.16 -22.09 38.76
N HIS A 231 -0.90 -21.50 38.22
CA HIS A 231 -1.25 -21.66 36.78
C HIS A 231 -1.73 -20.37 36.08
N GLY A 232 -1.75 -19.21 36.76
CA GLY A 232 -2.27 -17.95 36.21
C GLY A 232 -1.23 -16.97 35.63
N SER A 233 0.07 -17.13 35.95
CA SER A 233 1.11 -16.18 35.51
C SER A 233 1.56 -16.41 34.06
N ASP A 234 1.63 -17.66 33.65
CA ASP A 234 2.28 -18.04 32.38
C ASP A 234 1.35 -17.83 31.19
N ALA A 235 0.05 -18.09 31.37
CA ALA A 235 -0.98 -17.81 30.37
C ALA A 235 -1.12 -16.30 30.10
N GLY A 236 -1.05 -15.46 31.16
CA GLY A 236 -1.05 -13.99 31.02
C GLY A 236 0.19 -13.46 30.30
N SER A 237 1.36 -14.07 30.56
CA SER A 237 2.61 -13.73 29.86
C SER A 237 2.60 -14.15 28.39
N ALA A 238 2.02 -15.31 28.06
CA ALA A 238 1.91 -15.80 26.69
C ALA A 238 0.94 -14.96 25.84
N ALA A 239 -0.24 -14.65 26.37
CA ALA A 239 -1.21 -13.80 25.69
C ALA A 239 -0.67 -12.38 25.43
N HIS A 240 0.07 -11.81 26.39
CA HIS A 240 0.70 -10.51 26.22
C HIS A 240 1.80 -10.50 25.13
N ALA A 241 2.59 -11.58 25.05
CA ALA A 241 3.61 -11.74 24.02
C ALA A 241 3.00 -11.90 22.62
N MET A 242 1.92 -12.69 22.48
CA MET A 242 1.18 -12.81 21.22
C MET A 242 0.64 -11.46 20.74
N PHE A 243 -0.04 -10.72 21.62
CA PHE A 243 -0.55 -9.38 21.29
C PHE A 243 0.57 -8.41 20.88
N THR A 244 1.76 -8.57 21.48
CA THR A 244 2.93 -7.77 21.13
C THR A 244 3.44 -8.09 19.72
N GLU A 245 3.55 -9.37 19.35
CA GLU A 245 3.93 -9.77 17.99
C GLU A 245 2.91 -9.27 16.95
N ASP A 246 1.62 -9.46 17.21
CA ASP A 246 0.52 -9.02 16.32
C ASP A 246 0.61 -7.52 16.05
N ARG A 247 0.79 -6.72 17.11
CA ARG A 247 0.93 -5.26 17.00
C ARG A 247 2.17 -4.86 16.22
N ILE A 248 3.33 -5.48 16.46
CA ILE A 248 4.58 -5.19 15.73
C ILE A 248 4.39 -5.43 14.23
N LEU A 249 3.76 -6.55 13.87
CA LEU A 249 3.49 -6.89 12.48
C LEU A 249 2.54 -5.89 11.82
N ALA A 250 1.40 -5.61 12.46
CA ALA A 250 0.39 -4.69 11.95
C ALA A 250 0.94 -3.26 11.78
N ASP A 251 1.63 -2.74 12.79
CA ASP A 251 2.27 -1.41 12.73
C ASP A 251 3.31 -1.33 11.63
N PHE A 252 4.11 -2.39 11.46
CA PHE A 252 5.10 -2.42 10.40
C PHE A 252 4.44 -2.40 9.01
N VAL A 253 3.46 -3.27 8.75
CA VAL A 253 2.77 -3.32 7.46
C VAL A 253 2.07 -1.99 7.19
N ALA A 254 1.29 -1.46 8.13
CA ALA A 254 0.62 -0.17 8.00
C ALA A 254 1.59 0.98 7.70
N SER A 255 2.79 0.98 8.29
CA SER A 255 3.82 2.00 8.03
C SER A 255 4.40 1.96 6.61
N LYS A 256 4.26 0.84 5.90
CA LYS A 256 4.81 0.61 4.56
C LYS A 256 3.80 0.80 3.44
N LEU A 257 2.51 0.86 3.76
CA LEU A 257 1.46 0.99 2.75
C LEU A 257 1.61 2.31 1.99
N PRO A 258 1.75 2.25 0.66
CA PRO A 258 1.80 3.45 -0.15
C PRO A 258 0.46 4.18 -0.10
N ARG A 259 0.47 5.44 -0.55
CA ARG A 259 -0.74 6.27 -0.50
C ARG A 259 -1.80 5.83 -1.50
N ASP A 260 -1.42 5.50 -2.72
CA ASP A 260 -2.38 5.41 -3.82
C ASP A 260 -2.31 4.06 -4.54
N ASP A 261 -1.54 3.10 -4.03
CA ASP A 261 -1.29 1.80 -4.65
C ASP A 261 -1.54 0.66 -3.65
N GLU A 262 -1.71 -0.55 -4.18
CA GLU A 262 -1.59 -1.78 -3.40
C GLU A 262 -0.16 -2.34 -3.46
N ILE A 263 0.19 -3.18 -2.50
CA ILE A 263 1.49 -3.85 -2.43
C ILE A 263 1.31 -5.31 -2.00
N SER A 264 2.14 -6.20 -2.54
CA SER A 264 2.16 -7.60 -2.12
C SER A 264 2.52 -7.73 -0.63
N LEU A 265 1.72 -8.49 0.10
CA LEU A 265 1.88 -8.68 1.54
C LEU A 265 3.08 -9.57 1.88
N GLY A 266 3.32 -10.63 1.10
CA GLY A 266 4.40 -11.59 1.35
C GLY A 266 5.79 -10.97 1.57
N PRO A 267 6.32 -10.12 0.67
CA PRO A 267 7.60 -9.45 0.88
C PRO A 267 7.66 -8.57 2.13
N LEU A 268 6.56 -7.92 2.51
CA LEU A 268 6.49 -7.10 3.73
C LEU A 268 6.57 -7.97 4.98
N VAL A 269 5.87 -9.11 5.00
CA VAL A 269 5.94 -10.08 6.09
C VAL A 269 7.37 -10.61 6.26
N LEU A 270 8.03 -10.98 5.17
CA LEU A 270 9.42 -11.44 5.22
C LEU A 270 10.36 -10.36 5.78
N GLU A 271 10.21 -9.10 5.34
CA GLU A 271 10.99 -7.98 5.89
C GLU A 271 10.71 -7.79 7.39
N ALA A 272 9.44 -7.87 7.82
CA ALA A 272 9.08 -7.74 9.23
C ALA A 272 9.77 -8.81 10.09
N TYR A 273 9.61 -10.09 9.73
CA TYR A 273 10.20 -11.21 10.46
C TYR A 273 11.74 -11.17 10.49
N ALA A 274 12.35 -10.68 9.41
CA ALA A 274 13.80 -10.52 9.31
C ALA A 274 14.32 -9.32 10.11
N ARG A 275 13.50 -8.28 10.30
CA ARG A 275 13.88 -7.03 10.97
C ARG A 275 13.65 -7.05 12.47
N PHE A 276 12.54 -7.65 12.93
CA PHE A 276 12.14 -7.62 14.34
C PHE A 276 12.49 -8.94 15.01
N PRO A 277 13.43 -8.95 15.98
CA PRO A 277 13.83 -10.15 16.70
C PRO A 277 12.68 -10.82 17.46
N GLU A 278 11.66 -10.04 17.85
CA GLU A 278 10.48 -10.46 18.61
C GLU A 278 9.57 -11.38 17.81
N LEU A 279 9.28 -11.05 16.54
CA LEU A 279 8.34 -11.81 15.70
C LEU A 279 8.76 -13.27 15.56
N GLY A 280 7.82 -14.21 15.68
CA GLY A 280 8.07 -15.64 15.50
C GLY A 280 8.90 -16.30 16.61
N ARG A 281 9.13 -15.63 17.75
CA ARG A 281 9.67 -16.31 18.94
C ARG A 281 8.58 -17.18 19.55
N MET A 282 7.43 -16.56 19.81
CA MET A 282 6.18 -17.21 20.19
C MET A 282 5.12 -16.73 19.20
N PRO A 283 4.91 -17.46 18.10
CA PRO A 283 4.12 -16.96 16.97
C PRO A 283 2.76 -16.49 17.46
N GLY A 284 2.46 -15.23 17.16
CA GLY A 284 1.17 -14.59 17.46
C GLY A 284 -0.01 -15.20 16.72
N SER A 285 -1.04 -14.40 16.50
CA SER A 285 -2.18 -14.79 15.67
C SER A 285 -1.73 -15.12 14.24
N ALA A 286 -2.60 -15.79 13.48
CA ALA A 286 -2.34 -16.01 12.05
C ALA A 286 -2.15 -14.65 11.35
N ILE A 287 -1.17 -14.58 10.44
CA ILE A 287 -0.75 -13.32 9.82
C ILE A 287 -1.93 -12.59 9.17
N LEU A 288 -2.79 -13.32 8.46
CA LEU A 288 -3.95 -12.74 7.79
C LEU A 288 -4.98 -12.21 8.79
N ASP A 289 -5.22 -12.91 9.91
CA ASP A 289 -6.09 -12.43 10.99
C ASP A 289 -5.58 -11.12 11.58
N VAL A 290 -4.25 -10.98 11.74
CA VAL A 290 -3.63 -9.74 12.22
C VAL A 290 -3.89 -8.60 11.24
N ILE A 291 -3.77 -8.86 9.93
CA ILE A 291 -3.99 -7.87 8.88
C ILE A 291 -5.46 -7.48 8.77
N GLU A 292 -6.38 -8.44 8.76
CA GLU A 292 -7.83 -8.22 8.65
C GLU A 292 -8.41 -7.47 9.85
N ARG A 293 -7.86 -7.68 11.05
CA ARG A 293 -8.30 -6.99 12.27
C ARG A 293 -7.79 -5.56 12.39
N ASP A 294 -6.73 -5.18 11.66
CA ASP A 294 -6.18 -3.82 11.75
C ASP A 294 -6.98 -2.85 10.87
N PRO A 295 -7.64 -1.83 11.45
CA PRO A 295 -8.52 -0.92 10.70
C PRO A 295 -7.78 -0.01 9.71
N ARG A 296 -6.44 0.02 9.71
CA ARG A 296 -5.64 0.83 8.79
C ARG A 296 -5.31 0.10 7.49
N ILE A 297 -5.49 -1.22 7.46
CA ILE A 297 -5.05 -2.10 6.38
C ILE A 297 -6.28 -2.76 5.73
N ARG A 298 -6.27 -2.89 4.41
CA ARG A 298 -7.30 -3.59 3.66
C ARG A 298 -6.64 -4.60 2.72
N LEU A 299 -7.18 -5.81 2.67
CA LEU A 299 -6.87 -6.79 1.64
C LEU A 299 -7.56 -6.38 0.34
N THR A 300 -6.80 -6.24 -0.74
CA THR A 300 -7.29 -5.74 -2.03
C THR A 300 -7.34 -6.80 -3.13
N GLY A 301 -6.64 -7.91 -2.96
CA GLY A 301 -6.59 -8.99 -3.93
C GLY A 301 -5.77 -10.19 -3.45
N GLY A 302 -5.78 -11.24 -4.29
CA GLY A 302 -5.14 -12.53 -4.00
C GLY A 302 -6.06 -13.54 -3.31
N ASP A 303 -5.60 -14.77 -3.19
CA ASP A 303 -6.29 -15.80 -2.42
C ASP A 303 -6.07 -15.49 -0.91
N PRO A 304 -7.15 -15.26 -0.12
CA PRO A 304 -7.04 -14.97 1.31
C PRO A 304 -6.46 -16.16 2.09
N TYR A 305 -6.36 -17.34 1.49
CA TYR A 305 -5.68 -18.49 2.08
C TYR A 305 -4.19 -18.55 1.68
N GLN A 306 -3.72 -17.78 0.70
CA GLN A 306 -2.32 -17.77 0.26
C GLN A 306 -1.68 -16.41 0.42
N LEU A 307 -1.00 -16.23 1.56
CA LEU A 307 -0.30 -15.00 1.93
C LEU A 307 0.71 -14.51 0.86
N GLY A 308 1.28 -15.43 0.06
CA GLY A 308 2.17 -15.11 -1.05
C GLY A 308 1.50 -14.37 -2.21
N GLU A 309 0.20 -14.53 -2.38
CA GLU A 309 -0.60 -13.91 -3.45
C GLU A 309 -1.42 -12.71 -2.96
N ALA A 310 -1.58 -12.57 -1.64
CA ALA A 310 -2.33 -11.48 -1.02
C ALA A 310 -1.69 -10.10 -1.29
N THR A 311 -2.52 -9.15 -1.68
CA THR A 311 -2.18 -7.72 -1.78
C THR A 311 -2.92 -6.92 -0.71
N VAL A 312 -2.25 -5.87 -0.23
CA VAL A 312 -2.77 -4.97 0.79
C VAL A 312 -2.66 -3.52 0.36
N ALA A 313 -3.62 -2.71 0.78
CA ALA A 313 -3.62 -1.27 0.65
C ALA A 313 -4.10 -0.60 1.94
N ARG A 314 -4.08 0.73 1.97
CA ARG A 314 -4.66 1.49 3.07
C ARG A 314 -6.18 1.36 3.08
N ALA A 315 -6.76 1.29 4.27
CA ALA A 315 -8.20 1.19 4.44
C ALA A 315 -8.96 2.52 4.28
N ASP A 316 -8.28 3.66 4.34
CA ASP A 316 -8.89 5.01 4.31
C ASP A 316 -9.14 5.55 2.89
N ARG A 317 -8.88 4.74 1.84
CA ARG A 317 -8.86 5.20 0.45
C ARG A 317 -8.91 4.06 -0.56
N LEU A 318 -9.31 4.43 -1.78
CA LEU A 318 -9.19 3.59 -2.97
C LEU A 318 -7.75 3.61 -3.51
N THR A 319 -7.33 2.47 -4.06
CA THR A 319 -6.11 2.37 -4.87
C THR A 319 -6.29 3.06 -6.23
N TRP A 320 -5.21 3.27 -6.96
CA TRP A 320 -5.24 3.79 -8.32
C TRP A 320 -6.07 2.90 -9.26
N GLN A 321 -5.90 1.58 -9.17
CA GLN A 321 -6.66 0.64 -10.00
C GLN A 321 -8.16 0.74 -9.73
N GLU A 322 -8.56 0.78 -8.46
CA GLU A 322 -9.99 0.84 -8.10
C GLU A 322 -10.64 2.17 -8.50
N ARG A 323 -9.88 3.27 -8.49
CA ARG A 323 -10.36 4.57 -9.00
C ARG A 323 -10.62 4.56 -10.51
N HIS A 324 -9.82 3.83 -11.28
CA HIS A 324 -9.88 3.85 -12.75
C HIS A 324 -10.75 2.74 -13.34
N PHE A 325 -10.84 1.60 -12.65
CA PHE A 325 -11.50 0.40 -13.15
C PHE A 325 -12.65 -0.08 -12.24
N GLY A 326 -12.90 0.63 -11.14
CA GLY A 326 -13.84 0.23 -10.10
C GLY A 326 -13.23 -0.75 -9.10
N PRO A 327 -13.81 -0.87 -7.89
CA PRO A 327 -13.39 -1.88 -6.92
C PRO A 327 -13.54 -3.29 -7.52
N ALA A 328 -12.64 -4.21 -7.18
CA ALA A 328 -12.81 -5.61 -7.52
C ALA A 328 -14.18 -6.11 -6.98
N ARG A 329 -14.84 -7.01 -7.72
CA ARG A 329 -16.22 -7.47 -7.39
C ARG A 329 -16.37 -8.08 -5.99
N ASP A 330 -15.26 -8.48 -5.37
CA ASP A 330 -15.20 -9.11 -4.05
C ASP A 330 -14.74 -8.15 -2.93
N VAL A 331 -14.65 -6.84 -3.19
CA VAL A 331 -14.40 -5.85 -2.13
C VAL A 331 -15.60 -5.83 -1.19
N ASP A 332 -15.34 -6.04 0.10
CA ASP A 332 -16.34 -6.00 1.18
C ASP A 332 -17.31 -4.81 1.01
N ALA A 333 -18.55 -5.10 0.64
CA ALA A 333 -19.59 -4.10 0.41
C ALA A 333 -19.81 -3.22 1.67
N ALA A 334 -19.57 -3.77 2.86
CA ALA A 334 -19.65 -3.02 4.11
C ALA A 334 -18.48 -2.04 4.28
N TRP A 335 -17.29 -2.35 3.77
CA TRP A 335 -16.21 -1.37 3.70
C TRP A 335 -16.53 -0.25 2.71
N SER A 336 -16.97 -0.60 1.49
CA SER A 336 -17.29 0.39 0.46
C SER A 336 -18.34 1.40 0.95
N ALA A 337 -19.43 0.91 1.57
CA ALA A 337 -20.46 1.77 2.15
C ALA A 337 -19.92 2.70 3.25
N ARG A 338 -19.05 2.19 4.15
CA ARG A 338 -18.43 3.01 5.20
C ARG A 338 -17.50 4.08 4.63
N TRP A 339 -16.68 3.71 3.65
CA TRP A 339 -15.76 4.63 2.98
C TRP A 339 -16.52 5.73 2.24
N GLN A 340 -17.59 5.37 1.50
CA GLN A 340 -18.46 6.33 0.84
C GLN A 340 -19.08 7.32 1.85
N GLU A 341 -19.57 6.83 3.00
CA GLU A 341 -20.13 7.70 4.04
C GLU A 341 -19.08 8.65 4.64
N GLU A 342 -17.85 8.19 4.83
CA GLU A 342 -16.73 9.04 5.24
C GLU A 342 -16.42 10.13 4.20
N VAL A 343 -16.41 9.77 2.92
CA VAL A 343 -16.21 10.75 1.82
C VAL A 343 -17.33 11.78 1.82
N ARG A 344 -18.60 11.36 1.95
CA ARG A 344 -19.75 12.28 2.07
C ARG A 344 -19.58 13.25 3.23
N ALA A 345 -19.24 12.74 4.42
CA ALA A 345 -19.01 13.55 5.61
C ALA A 345 -17.86 14.56 5.41
N ARG A 346 -16.76 14.13 4.78
CA ARG A 346 -15.62 14.99 4.49
C ARG A 346 -15.95 16.06 3.45
N ILE A 347 -16.70 15.74 2.39
CA ILE A 347 -17.19 16.72 1.41
C ILE A 347 -18.03 17.79 2.11
N ARG A 348 -19.00 17.39 2.94
CA ARG A 348 -19.86 18.33 3.68
C ARG A 348 -19.07 19.25 4.62
N ALA A 349 -18.03 18.73 5.28
CA ALA A 349 -17.20 19.50 6.20
C ALA A 349 -16.10 20.35 5.50
N HIS A 350 -15.81 20.07 4.22
CA HIS A 350 -14.66 20.65 3.53
C HIS A 350 -14.72 22.19 3.39
N PRO A 351 -15.85 22.81 2.99
CA PRO A 351 -15.94 24.27 2.85
C PRO A 351 -15.61 25.03 4.15
N GLU A 352 -16.15 24.58 5.29
CA GLU A 352 -15.89 25.20 6.59
C GLU A 352 -14.41 25.08 7.00
N ARG A 353 -13.79 23.91 6.75
CA ARG A 353 -12.38 23.69 7.03
C ARG A 353 -11.47 24.57 6.17
N VAL A 354 -11.83 24.76 4.89
CA VAL A 354 -11.14 25.71 3.98
C VAL A 354 -11.24 27.12 4.54
N GLN A 355 -12.43 27.59 4.88
CA GLN A 355 -12.62 28.93 5.46
C GLN A 355 -11.89 29.12 6.79
N GLU A 356 -11.85 28.12 7.67
CA GLU A 356 -11.11 28.19 8.93
C GLU A 356 -9.60 28.26 8.71
N ALA A 357 -9.06 27.41 7.83
CA ALA A 357 -7.65 27.42 7.47
C ALA A 357 -7.25 28.76 6.81
N TRP A 358 -8.11 29.32 5.97
CA TRP A 358 -7.92 30.63 5.38
C TRP A 358 -7.81 31.73 6.43
N ARG A 359 -8.76 31.79 7.36
CA ARG A 359 -8.73 32.75 8.48
C ARG A 359 -7.49 32.59 9.33
N ARG A 360 -7.01 31.35 9.53
CA ARG A 360 -5.78 31.06 10.28
C ARG A 360 -4.55 31.58 9.54
N GLU A 361 -4.44 31.34 8.24
CA GLU A 361 -3.32 31.81 7.42
C GLU A 361 -3.33 33.32 7.23
N GLN A 362 -4.50 33.95 7.07
CA GLN A 362 -4.64 35.41 7.06
C GLN A 362 -4.11 36.04 8.36
N ARG A 363 -4.47 35.48 9.52
CA ARG A 363 -3.92 35.93 10.82
C ARG A 363 -2.39 35.75 10.88
N ARG A 364 -1.87 34.61 10.41
CA ARG A 364 -0.42 34.34 10.38
C ARG A 364 0.34 35.35 9.53
N LEU A 365 -0.25 35.83 8.43
CA LEU A 365 0.33 36.79 7.50
C LEU A 365 0.02 38.26 7.85
N GLY A 366 -0.68 38.52 8.96
CA GLY A 366 -1.07 39.87 9.38
C GLY A 366 -2.00 40.58 8.38
N LEU A 367 -2.86 39.80 7.69
CA LEU A 367 -3.90 40.32 6.80
C LEU A 367 -5.15 40.61 7.63
N ASP A 368 -5.67 41.84 7.54
CA ASP A 368 -6.90 42.25 8.23
C ASP A 368 -8.12 41.85 7.38
N PRO A 369 -9.01 40.95 7.88
CA PRO A 369 -10.21 40.53 7.16
C PRO A 369 -11.12 41.69 6.74
N SER A 370 -11.09 42.79 7.50
CA SER A 370 -11.91 43.99 7.33
C SER A 370 -11.42 44.89 6.18
N ARG A 371 -10.16 44.77 5.77
CA ARG A 371 -9.55 45.55 4.67
C ARG A 371 -9.65 44.87 3.31
N LEU A 372 -9.88 43.56 3.28
CA LEU A 372 -10.00 42.78 2.04
C LEU A 372 -11.37 42.94 1.37
N ALA A 373 -12.40 43.39 2.09
CA ALA A 373 -13.76 43.55 1.58
C ALA A 373 -14.02 44.87 0.82
N GLY A 374 -13.06 45.79 0.68
CA GLY A 374 -13.37 47.12 0.13
C GLY A 374 -12.25 48.01 -0.37
N GLY A 375 -10.99 47.58 -0.40
CA GLY A 375 -9.90 48.43 -0.87
C GLY A 375 -8.98 47.67 -1.81
N ARG A 376 -9.05 47.95 -3.12
CA ARG A 376 -7.99 47.56 -4.05
C ARG A 376 -6.69 48.17 -3.53
N PRO A 377 -5.70 47.38 -3.03
CA PRO A 377 -4.40 47.94 -2.72
C PRO A 377 -3.85 48.51 -4.04
N SER A 378 -3.39 49.74 -3.95
CA SER A 378 -2.93 50.60 -5.04
C SER A 378 -2.15 49.80 -6.08
N LYS A 379 -2.79 49.46 -7.21
CA LYS A 379 -2.15 48.74 -8.31
C LYS A 379 -1.05 49.66 -8.86
N VAL A 380 0.20 49.21 -8.80
CA VAL A 380 1.29 49.86 -9.56
C VAL A 380 0.93 49.69 -11.04
N VAL A 381 0.42 50.76 -11.64
CA VAL A 381 0.10 50.79 -13.06
C VAL A 381 1.40 50.98 -13.82
N LEU A 382 2.07 49.86 -14.14
CA LEU A 382 3.14 49.89 -15.14
C LEU A 382 2.55 50.43 -16.44
N LEU A 383 3.13 51.51 -16.98
CA LEU A 383 2.72 52.17 -18.24
C LEU A 383 2.65 51.19 -19.43
N ARG A 384 3.43 50.10 -19.38
CA ARG A 384 3.33 48.93 -20.26
C ARG A 384 3.65 47.67 -19.46
N LYS A 385 2.68 46.76 -19.35
CA LYS A 385 2.88 45.46 -18.68
C LYS A 385 3.72 44.53 -19.60
N PRO A 386 4.76 43.85 -19.08
CA PRO A 386 5.46 42.78 -19.82
C PRO A 386 4.48 41.67 -20.18
N SER A 387 4.70 40.95 -21.29
CA SER A 387 3.86 39.79 -21.60
C SER A 387 4.10 38.64 -20.61
N HIS A 388 3.18 37.67 -20.54
CA HIS A 388 3.39 36.43 -19.77
C HIS A 388 4.71 35.75 -20.14
N GLN A 389 5.00 35.66 -21.43
CA GLN A 389 6.24 35.04 -21.91
C GLN A 389 7.50 35.79 -21.47
N ASP A 390 7.44 37.13 -21.38
CA ASP A 390 8.57 37.91 -20.89
C ASP A 390 8.80 37.67 -19.40
N LEU A 391 7.72 37.66 -18.60
CA LEU A 391 7.80 37.36 -17.16
C LEU A 391 8.34 35.95 -16.90
N ILE A 392 7.94 34.96 -17.71
CA ILE A 392 8.40 33.57 -17.59
C ILE A 392 9.86 33.45 -18.03
N ARG A 393 10.29 34.14 -19.09
CA ARG A 393 11.69 34.14 -19.53
C ARG A 393 12.62 34.75 -18.50
N GLU A 394 12.22 35.85 -17.87
CA GLU A 394 12.99 36.46 -16.79
C GLU A 394 13.02 35.58 -15.53
N TRP A 395 11.91 34.89 -15.23
CA TRP A 395 11.87 33.92 -14.14
C TRP A 395 12.81 32.74 -14.39
N ASP A 396 12.83 32.17 -15.60
CA ASP A 396 13.78 31.12 -16.01
C ASP A 396 15.24 31.60 -15.83
N ALA A 397 15.56 32.84 -16.25
CA ALA A 397 16.88 33.41 -16.04
C ALA A 397 17.26 33.49 -14.56
N ALA A 398 16.37 33.99 -13.70
CA ALA A 398 16.61 34.06 -12.25
C ALA A 398 16.80 32.66 -11.63
N LEU A 399 16.01 31.66 -12.06
CA LEU A 399 16.15 30.28 -11.57
C LEU A 399 17.46 29.62 -12.00
N ARG A 400 18.03 30.01 -13.15
CA ARG A 400 19.37 29.57 -13.58
C ARG A 400 20.46 30.17 -12.71
N GLU A 401 20.35 31.45 -12.37
CA GLU A 401 21.29 32.13 -11.47
C GLU A 401 21.28 31.53 -10.06
N GLU A 402 20.12 31.07 -9.58
CA GLU A 402 19.98 30.35 -8.30
C GLU A 402 20.62 28.93 -8.30
N GLY A 403 21.12 28.45 -9.45
CA GLY A 403 21.83 27.18 -9.55
C GLY A 403 20.93 25.93 -9.42
N LEU A 404 19.64 26.07 -9.69
CA LEU A 404 18.69 24.95 -9.63
C LEU A 404 18.90 23.95 -10.76
N SER A 405 18.67 22.66 -10.46
CA SER A 405 18.72 21.61 -11.50
C SER A 405 17.69 21.84 -12.61
N GLU A 406 18.03 21.40 -13.83
CA GLU A 406 17.17 21.48 -15.02
C GLU A 406 15.75 20.98 -14.75
N LYS A 407 15.62 19.81 -14.12
CA LYS A 407 14.33 19.19 -13.82
C LYS A 407 13.45 20.07 -12.93
N VAL A 408 14.03 20.69 -11.89
CA VAL A 408 13.29 21.57 -10.97
C VAL A 408 12.90 22.87 -11.66
N ARG A 409 13.81 23.42 -12.47
CA ARG A 409 13.56 24.66 -13.23
C ARG A 409 12.42 24.49 -14.23
N GLN A 410 12.44 23.42 -15.03
CA GLN A 410 11.39 23.12 -16.00
C GLN A 410 10.03 22.90 -15.33
N ARG A 411 9.99 22.27 -14.14
CA ARG A 411 8.75 22.14 -13.36
C ARG A 411 8.21 23.51 -12.96
N LYS A 412 9.04 24.36 -12.36
CA LYS A 412 8.66 25.72 -11.93
C LYS A 412 8.13 26.57 -13.08
N ILE A 413 8.75 26.49 -14.25
CA ILE A 413 8.31 27.21 -15.46
C ILE A 413 6.94 26.69 -15.91
N ARG A 414 6.80 25.36 -16.06
CA ARG A 414 5.55 24.71 -16.48
C ARG A 414 4.36 25.08 -15.60
N HIS A 415 4.57 25.17 -14.29
CA HIS A 415 3.53 25.59 -13.34
C HIS A 415 3.05 27.02 -13.61
N VAL A 416 3.97 27.97 -13.84
CA VAL A 416 3.61 29.35 -14.18
C VAL A 416 2.94 29.41 -15.55
N GLU A 417 3.41 28.65 -16.54
CA GLU A 417 2.78 28.56 -17.87
C GLU A 417 1.35 28.02 -17.80
N THR A 418 1.13 26.99 -16.99
CA THR A 418 -0.20 26.38 -16.80
C THR A 418 -1.16 27.39 -16.16
N PHE A 419 -0.69 28.15 -15.17
CA PHE A 419 -1.50 29.19 -14.57
C PHE A 419 -1.73 30.39 -15.52
N ALA A 420 -0.73 30.78 -16.31
CA ALA A 420 -0.90 31.82 -17.33
C ALA A 420 -1.94 31.41 -18.38
N HIS A 421 -1.90 30.15 -18.81
CA HIS A 421 -2.88 29.58 -19.73
C HIS A 421 -4.30 29.61 -19.14
N TYR A 422 -4.45 29.34 -17.84
CA TYR A 422 -5.73 29.50 -17.14
C TYR A 422 -6.26 30.94 -17.24
N LEU A 423 -5.43 31.93 -16.91
CA LEU A 423 -5.83 33.35 -16.94
C LEU A 423 -6.21 33.84 -18.34
N GLU A 424 -5.63 33.25 -19.38
CA GLU A 424 -5.91 33.60 -20.79
C GLU A 424 -7.24 33.01 -21.31
N ASN A 425 -7.67 31.85 -20.77
CA ASN A 425 -8.71 31.01 -21.38
C ASN A 425 -9.94 30.73 -20.48
N ASP A 426 -10.00 31.27 -19.26
CA ASP A 426 -11.18 31.06 -18.40
C ASP A 426 -12.33 32.02 -18.76
N ASP A 427 -13.21 31.56 -19.66
CA ASP A 427 -14.31 32.35 -20.25
C ASP A 427 -15.53 32.59 -19.32
N GLY A 428 -15.51 32.09 -18.08
CA GLY A 428 -16.71 32.01 -17.22
C GLY A 428 -16.78 32.92 -15.99
N ARG A 429 -15.67 33.53 -15.55
CA ARG A 429 -15.63 34.38 -14.33
C ARG A 429 -14.94 35.73 -14.60
N PRO A 430 -15.41 36.85 -14.02
CA PRO A 430 -14.71 38.13 -14.11
C PRO A 430 -13.44 38.10 -13.24
N GLY A 431 -12.34 37.58 -13.78
CA GLY A 431 -11.04 37.44 -13.10
C GLY A 431 -9.89 38.20 -13.78
N ALA A 432 -8.70 38.11 -13.21
CA ALA A 432 -7.49 38.64 -13.81
C ALA A 432 -7.17 37.92 -15.13
N ARG A 433 -6.74 38.69 -16.14
CA ARG A 433 -6.24 38.15 -17.42
C ARG A 433 -4.72 38.16 -17.53
N HIS A 434 -4.05 38.58 -16.46
CA HIS A 434 -2.61 38.81 -16.47
C HIS A 434 -1.95 38.38 -15.18
N LEU A 435 -0.78 37.72 -15.25
CA LEU A 435 0.05 37.27 -14.12
C LEU A 435 0.46 38.36 -13.11
N LEU A 436 0.20 39.64 -13.39
CA LEU A 436 0.48 40.76 -12.48
C LEU A 436 -0.79 41.41 -11.91
N ASP A 437 -1.96 41.00 -12.38
CA ASP A 437 -3.26 41.50 -11.92
C ASP A 437 -3.96 40.57 -10.95
N VAL A 438 -3.35 39.40 -10.70
CA VAL A 438 -3.89 38.29 -9.91
C VAL A 438 -4.07 38.67 -8.46
N ASP A 439 -5.21 38.27 -7.90
CA ASP A 439 -5.51 38.37 -6.48
C ASP A 439 -5.80 37.00 -5.83
N GLU A 440 -6.32 37.04 -4.60
CA GLU A 440 -6.66 35.85 -3.82
C GLU A 440 -7.79 35.03 -4.49
N ALA A 441 -8.79 35.69 -5.05
CA ALA A 441 -9.94 35.02 -5.66
C ALA A 441 -9.57 34.31 -6.96
N ASP A 442 -8.62 34.85 -7.73
CA ASP A 442 -8.09 34.21 -8.94
C ASP A 442 -7.36 32.88 -8.62
N LEU A 443 -6.51 32.88 -7.58
CA LEU A 443 -5.81 31.66 -7.17
C LEU A 443 -6.74 30.65 -6.50
N ASP A 444 -7.72 31.11 -5.73
CA ASP A 444 -8.76 30.26 -5.15
C ASP A 444 -9.58 29.57 -6.24
N SER A 445 -10.10 30.35 -7.20
CA SER A 445 -10.83 29.85 -8.37
C SER A 445 -9.99 28.87 -9.18
N PHE A 446 -8.69 29.13 -9.35
CA PHE A 446 -7.81 28.18 -10.01
C PHE A 446 -7.66 26.87 -9.22
N PHE A 447 -7.20 26.91 -7.97
CA PHE A 447 -6.84 25.69 -7.24
C PHE A 447 -8.02 24.89 -6.72
N PHE A 448 -9.12 25.53 -6.34
CA PHE A 448 -10.30 24.87 -5.76
C PHE A 448 -11.39 24.56 -6.80
N TRP A 449 -11.25 25.02 -8.04
CA TRP A 449 -12.21 24.76 -9.10
C TRP A 449 -11.57 24.33 -10.42
N ALA A 450 -10.79 25.18 -11.08
CA ALA A 450 -10.30 24.89 -12.43
C ALA A 450 -9.28 23.75 -12.45
N TYR A 451 -8.28 23.79 -11.57
CA TYR A 451 -7.19 22.82 -11.48
C TYR A 451 -7.70 21.41 -11.21
N VAL A 452 -8.68 21.27 -10.31
CA VAL A 452 -9.27 19.97 -9.93
C VAL A 452 -10.07 19.35 -11.08
N ARG A 453 -10.72 20.16 -11.92
CA ARG A 453 -11.69 19.67 -12.92
C ARG A 453 -11.21 19.66 -14.37
N ARG A 454 -10.34 20.61 -14.74
CA ARG A 454 -10.03 20.91 -16.15
C ARG A 454 -8.58 20.62 -16.51
N TYR A 455 -7.73 20.42 -15.52
CA TYR A 455 -6.33 20.06 -15.71
C TYR A 455 -6.15 18.59 -15.32
N ASP A 456 -4.91 18.10 -15.36
CA ASP A 456 -4.53 16.79 -14.82
C ASP A 456 -4.05 16.99 -13.36
N PRO A 457 -4.97 17.07 -12.37
CA PRO A 457 -4.60 17.37 -11.00
C PRO A 457 -3.77 16.22 -10.43
N SER A 458 -2.69 16.58 -9.74
CA SER A 458 -1.87 15.59 -9.04
C SER A 458 -1.75 15.97 -7.58
N ARG A 459 -2.18 15.05 -6.71
CA ARG A 459 -2.03 15.16 -5.24
C ARG A 459 -0.57 15.36 -4.82
N THR A 460 0.37 14.83 -5.60
CA THR A 460 1.82 14.96 -5.34
C THR A 460 2.41 16.26 -5.88
N ASP A 461 1.87 16.77 -6.99
CA ASP A 461 2.37 17.97 -7.65
C ASP A 461 1.73 19.25 -7.10
N ALA A 462 0.48 19.22 -6.65
CA ALA A 462 -0.24 20.40 -6.13
C ALA A 462 0.52 21.17 -5.01
N PRO A 463 1.16 20.50 -4.02
CA PRO A 463 2.00 21.18 -3.04
C PRO A 463 3.23 21.86 -3.65
N ALA A 464 3.79 21.31 -4.73
CA ALA A 464 4.89 21.92 -5.47
C ALA A 464 4.38 23.09 -6.34
N PHE A 465 3.23 22.95 -6.98
CA PHE A 465 2.61 24.00 -7.80
C PHE A 465 2.30 25.25 -6.96
N THR A 466 1.60 25.11 -5.83
CA THR A 466 1.32 26.25 -4.93
C THR A 466 2.60 26.93 -4.43
N ARG A 467 3.66 26.14 -4.16
CA ARG A 467 4.97 26.66 -3.76
C ARG A 467 5.65 27.42 -4.89
N ASP A 468 5.60 26.89 -6.11
CA ASP A 468 6.27 27.45 -7.27
C ASP A 468 5.61 28.77 -7.70
N LEU A 469 4.28 28.90 -7.60
CA LEU A 469 3.56 30.17 -7.77
C LEU A 469 3.92 31.18 -6.67
N ARG A 470 3.97 30.75 -5.39
CA ARG A 470 4.42 31.62 -4.29
C ARG A 470 5.81 32.19 -4.55
N ASP A 471 6.75 31.34 -4.99
CA ASP A 471 8.12 31.76 -5.27
C ASP A 471 8.18 32.74 -6.46
N PHE A 472 7.38 32.49 -7.51
CA PHE A 472 7.22 33.41 -8.63
C PHE A 472 6.69 34.78 -8.20
N TYR A 473 5.63 34.84 -7.39
CA TYR A 473 5.07 36.12 -6.93
C TYR A 473 6.01 36.86 -5.98
N ARG A 474 6.75 36.16 -5.12
CA ARG A 474 7.85 36.77 -4.33
C ARG A 474 8.93 37.37 -5.22
N PHE A 475 9.27 36.69 -6.33
CA PHE A 475 10.18 37.26 -7.32
C PHE A 475 9.59 38.53 -7.96
N GLN A 476 8.33 38.53 -8.40
CA GLN A 476 7.70 39.73 -8.97
C GLN A 476 7.62 40.90 -7.98
N GLN A 477 7.44 40.62 -6.69
CA GLN A 477 7.47 41.63 -5.63
C GLN A 477 8.88 42.20 -5.44
N ARG A 478 9.91 41.36 -5.43
CA ARG A 478 11.32 41.81 -5.39
C ARG A 478 11.69 42.67 -6.60
N MET A 479 11.11 42.38 -7.77
CA MET A 479 11.26 43.17 -8.99
C MET A 479 10.43 44.46 -8.99
N GLY A 480 9.67 44.75 -7.92
CA GLY A 480 8.86 45.97 -7.78
C GLY A 480 7.64 46.05 -8.69
N ARG A 481 7.22 44.92 -9.29
CA ARG A 481 6.09 44.88 -10.24
C ARG A 481 4.74 44.71 -9.56
N ILE A 482 4.75 44.09 -8.38
CA ILE A 482 3.59 43.98 -7.51
C ILE A 482 4.00 44.48 -6.12
N MET A 483 3.05 45.06 -5.40
CA MET A 483 3.30 45.57 -4.04
C MET A 483 3.20 44.48 -2.98
N ASP A 484 2.32 43.50 -3.18
CA ASP A 484 2.01 42.48 -2.20
C ASP A 484 1.96 41.10 -2.87
N ALA A 485 2.66 40.11 -2.31
CA ALA A 485 2.65 38.71 -2.74
C ALA A 485 1.99 37.78 -1.71
N ARG A 486 1.43 38.32 -0.62
CA ARG A 486 0.86 37.53 0.48
C ARG A 486 -0.35 36.69 0.05
N PHE A 487 -1.07 37.07 -1.01
CA PHE A 487 -2.15 36.25 -1.59
C PHE A 487 -1.64 34.87 -2.06
N ALA A 488 -0.44 34.81 -2.64
CA ALA A 488 0.18 33.54 -3.03
C ALA A 488 0.72 32.75 -1.82
N GLU A 489 1.10 33.44 -0.75
CA GLU A 489 1.47 32.78 0.51
C GLU A 489 0.28 32.15 1.22
N LEU A 490 -0.90 32.79 1.19
CA LEU A 490 -2.16 32.24 1.71
C LEU A 490 -2.47 30.90 1.06
N ILE A 491 -2.49 30.86 -0.27
CA ILE A 491 -2.79 29.66 -1.06
C ILE A 491 -1.81 28.53 -0.76
N HIS A 492 -0.52 28.85 -0.62
CA HIS A 492 0.47 27.85 -0.22
C HIS A 492 0.27 27.34 1.23
N GLY A 493 -0.25 28.18 2.13
CA GLY A 493 -0.58 27.82 3.50
C GLY A 493 -1.70 26.78 3.59
N VAL A 494 -2.66 26.83 2.67
CA VAL A 494 -3.82 25.91 2.60
C VAL A 494 -3.63 24.76 1.61
N ARG A 495 -2.43 24.56 1.07
CA ARG A 495 -2.13 23.53 0.04
C ARG A 495 -2.60 22.12 0.39
N ASP A 496 -2.62 21.76 1.67
CA ASP A 496 -3.02 20.43 2.11
C ASP A 496 -4.54 20.23 1.92
N LEU A 497 -5.33 21.31 1.99
CA LEU A 497 -6.76 21.30 1.65
C LEU A 497 -7.01 21.26 0.14
N ILE A 498 -6.11 21.83 -0.67
CA ILE A 498 -6.16 21.67 -2.14
C ILE A 498 -5.96 20.19 -2.50
N VAL A 499 -4.96 19.54 -1.87
CA VAL A 499 -4.75 18.09 -2.02
C VAL A 499 -5.98 17.32 -1.59
N GLU A 500 -6.51 17.61 -0.39
CA GLU A 500 -7.74 16.98 0.08
C GLU A 500 -8.91 17.17 -0.88
N ARG A 501 -9.06 18.33 -1.53
CA ARG A 501 -10.14 18.56 -2.49
C ARG A 501 -10.01 17.71 -3.75
N ILE A 502 -8.78 17.49 -4.23
CA ILE A 502 -8.51 16.53 -5.31
C ILE A 502 -8.92 15.13 -4.85
N GLU A 503 -8.57 14.74 -3.61
CA GLU A 503 -8.96 13.43 -3.05
C GLU A 503 -10.49 13.25 -2.99
N LEU A 504 -11.19 14.28 -2.51
CA LEU A 504 -12.65 14.26 -2.37
C LEU A 504 -13.35 14.26 -3.72
N TYR A 505 -12.83 15.00 -4.71
CA TYR A 505 -13.40 14.98 -6.05
C TYR A 505 -13.25 13.61 -6.72
N GLU A 506 -12.08 12.98 -6.62
CA GLU A 506 -11.89 11.62 -7.13
C GLU A 506 -12.81 10.61 -6.41
N GLY A 507 -12.98 10.76 -5.09
CA GLY A 507 -13.93 9.94 -4.33
C GLY A 507 -15.38 10.15 -4.79
N LEU A 508 -15.78 11.39 -4.99
CA LEU A 508 -17.10 11.76 -5.51
C LEU A 508 -17.35 11.18 -6.92
N MET A 509 -16.34 11.21 -7.80
CA MET A 509 -16.46 10.64 -9.14
C MET A 509 -16.65 9.11 -9.13
N SER A 510 -16.16 8.41 -8.10
CA SER A 510 -16.44 6.97 -7.92
C SER A 510 -17.88 6.68 -7.46
N MET A 511 -18.63 7.73 -7.10
CA MET A 511 -20.02 7.70 -6.66
C MET A 511 -20.92 8.44 -7.65
N SER A 512 -20.56 8.46 -8.94
CA SER A 512 -21.30 9.22 -9.98
C SER A 512 -22.75 8.82 -10.14
N ASP A 513 -23.09 7.59 -9.79
CA ASP A 513 -24.43 7.02 -9.93
C ASP A 513 -25.28 7.17 -8.65
N ASP A 514 -24.73 7.74 -7.57
CA ASP A 514 -25.44 7.96 -6.32
C ASP A 514 -26.44 9.12 -6.43
N ALA A 515 -27.57 9.00 -5.74
CA ALA A 515 -28.62 10.04 -5.72
C ALA A 515 -28.15 11.40 -5.17
N ASP A 516 -27.16 11.38 -4.26
CA ASP A 516 -26.63 12.59 -3.62
C ASP A 516 -25.48 13.24 -4.42
N PHE A 517 -25.12 12.70 -5.59
CA PHE A 517 -23.93 13.15 -6.34
C PHE A 517 -23.97 14.65 -6.64
N GLU A 518 -25.09 15.15 -7.17
CA GLU A 518 -25.23 16.58 -7.51
C GLU A 518 -25.11 17.46 -6.26
N ASP A 519 -25.81 17.15 -5.18
CA ASP A 519 -25.73 17.91 -3.91
C ASP A 519 -24.31 17.94 -3.34
N LEU A 520 -23.59 16.81 -3.37
CA LEU A 520 -22.20 16.72 -2.92
C LEU A 520 -21.25 17.48 -3.85
N TYR A 521 -21.51 17.44 -5.16
CA TYR A 521 -20.76 18.17 -6.14
C TYR A 521 -20.93 19.68 -5.98
N GLU A 522 -22.16 20.15 -5.77
CA GLU A 522 -22.46 21.56 -5.46
C GLU A 522 -21.79 21.98 -4.16
N THR A 523 -21.90 21.16 -3.10
CA THR A 523 -21.24 21.41 -1.82
C THR A 523 -19.72 21.52 -1.98
N LEU A 524 -19.14 20.66 -2.81
CA LEU A 524 -17.71 20.65 -3.04
C LEU A 524 -17.26 21.85 -3.86
N PHE A 525 -18.01 22.36 -4.85
CA PHE A 525 -17.50 23.35 -5.82
C PHE A 525 -18.23 24.70 -5.91
N LEU A 526 -19.46 24.82 -5.40
CA LEU A 526 -20.33 25.97 -5.62
C LEU A 526 -20.64 26.78 -4.34
N VAL A 527 -20.11 26.35 -3.18
CA VAL A 527 -20.26 27.02 -1.87
C VAL A 527 -19.16 28.02 -1.59
#